data_AF-A0A4U5J8M2-F1
#
_entry.id   AF-A0A4U5J8M2-F1
#
_cell.length_a   1.000
_cell.length_b   1.000
_cell.length_c   1.000
_cell.angle_alpha   90.00
_cell.angle_beta   90.00
_cell.angle_gamma   90.00
#
_symmetry.space_group_name_H-M   'P 1'
#
loop_
_entity.id
_entity.type
_entity.pdbx_description
1 polymer ?
#
loop_
_entity_poly.entity_id
_entity_poly.type
_entity_poly.pdbx_seq_one_letter_code
_entity_poly.pdbx_strand_id
1 'polypeptide(L)'
;MDDRLGIRLLAIATLVAVLFGCFVLAGTVQPSPDDRNYPNEADIAADGERYVGDRVVVGGTVIETDPLTIEAEPIPGEPIAFVVEDTARTPEVGDTLTVYGTLRSENRIRAIEPIHREPWEMQYMYLVSFLGGLWVLGRLCNGWRFDRESMSLVPRTAPLISVGGR
;
A
#
# COMPACT_ATOMS: atom_id res chain seq x y z
N MET A 1 29.64 26.57 -13.42
CA MET A 1 29.08 25.82 -12.28
C MET A 1 27.68 25.44 -12.72
N ASP A 2 27.49 24.18 -13.09
CA ASP A 2 26.65 23.82 -14.23
C ASP A 2 25.15 23.90 -13.91
N ASP A 3 24.47 24.91 -14.46
CA ASP A 3 23.02 25.12 -14.34
C ASP A 3 22.22 23.84 -14.63
N ARG A 4 22.73 23.00 -15.54
CA ARG A 4 22.12 21.72 -15.92
C ARG A 4 22.09 20.69 -14.78
N LEU A 5 23.07 20.72 -13.87
CA LEU A 5 23.15 19.82 -12.71
C LEU A 5 22.20 20.28 -11.61
N GLY A 6 22.15 21.59 -11.35
CA GLY A 6 21.17 22.21 -10.47
C GLY A 6 19.73 21.94 -10.92
N ILE A 7 19.45 22.11 -12.22
CA ILE A 7 18.13 21.84 -12.80
C ILE A 7 17.71 20.37 -12.64
N ARG A 8 18.64 19.41 -12.75
CA ARG A 8 18.33 17.98 -12.62
C ARG A 8 18.07 17.56 -11.18
N LEU A 9 18.88 18.05 -10.23
CA LEU A 9 18.64 17.80 -8.81
C LEU A 9 17.35 18.45 -8.34
N LEU A 10 17.09 19.67 -8.81
CA LEU A 10 15.80 20.34 -8.61
C LEU A 10 14.67 19.49 -9.17
N ALA A 11 14.78 18.99 -10.41
CA ALA A 11 13.75 18.17 -11.04
C ALA A 11 13.48 16.85 -10.27
N ILE A 12 14.53 16.16 -9.79
CA ILE A 12 14.38 14.95 -8.97
C ILE A 12 13.73 15.29 -7.64
N ALA A 13 14.20 16.33 -6.95
CA ALA A 13 13.62 16.76 -5.68
C ALA A 13 12.15 17.18 -5.84
N THR A 14 11.82 17.90 -6.92
CA THR A 14 10.44 18.24 -7.27
C THR A 14 9.62 16.99 -7.54
N LEU A 15 10.13 16.01 -8.31
CA LEU A 15 9.41 14.77 -8.56
C LEU A 15 9.15 13.97 -7.28
N VAL A 16 10.14 13.87 -6.39
CA VAL A 16 9.99 13.21 -5.08
C VAL A 16 8.97 13.97 -4.21
N ALA A 17 9.02 15.29 -4.19
CA ALA A 17 8.07 16.12 -3.46
C ALA A 17 6.64 16.01 -4.02
N VAL A 18 6.49 16.00 -5.34
CA VAL A 18 5.19 15.78 -6.01
C VAL A 18 4.67 14.39 -5.70
N LEU A 19 5.51 13.36 -5.79
CA LEU A 19 5.12 11.99 -5.46
C LEU A 19 4.68 11.86 -4.00
N PHE A 20 5.45 12.43 -3.06
CA PHE A 20 5.08 12.46 -1.64
C PHE A 20 3.77 13.23 -1.42
N GLY A 21 3.61 14.37 -2.08
CA GLY A 21 2.37 15.15 -2.06
C GLY A 21 1.17 14.37 -2.58
N CYS A 22 1.33 13.60 -3.66
CA CYS A 22 0.28 12.71 -4.18
C CYS A 22 -0.10 11.62 -3.17
N PHE A 23 0.87 11.02 -2.46
CA PHE A 23 0.58 10.04 -1.42
C PHE A 23 -0.19 10.66 -0.24
N VAL A 24 0.23 11.85 0.22
CA VAL A 24 -0.46 12.57 1.29
C VAL A 24 -1.88 12.95 0.87
N LEU A 25 -2.04 13.49 -0.35
CA LEU A 25 -3.35 13.86 -0.90
C LEU A 25 -4.25 12.64 -1.08
N ALA A 26 -3.71 11.52 -1.56
CA ALA A 26 -4.47 10.27 -1.67
C ALA A 26 -5.00 9.80 -0.31
N GLY A 27 -4.20 9.95 0.76
CA GLY A 27 -4.64 9.65 2.13
C GLY A 27 -5.72 10.60 2.69
N THR A 28 -5.96 11.75 2.06
CA THR A 28 -7.06 12.67 2.45
C THR A 28 -8.37 12.40 1.72
N VAL A 29 -8.36 11.53 0.71
CA VAL A 29 -9.56 11.18 -0.05
C VAL A 29 -10.47 10.34 0.83
N GLN A 30 -11.65 10.87 1.15
CA GLN A 30 -12.65 10.16 1.92
C GLN A 30 -13.33 9.07 1.07
N PRO A 31 -13.86 8.01 1.71
CA PRO A 31 -14.69 7.03 1.03
C PRO A 31 -15.88 7.69 0.32
N SER A 32 -16.10 7.28 -0.93
CA SER A 32 -17.14 7.77 -1.83
C SER A 32 -17.67 6.57 -2.64
N PRO A 33 -18.93 6.13 -2.40
CA PRO A 33 -19.53 5.04 -3.16
C PRO A 33 -19.56 5.29 -4.68
N ASP A 34 -19.69 6.55 -5.10
CA ASP A 34 -19.74 6.96 -6.50
C ASP A 34 -18.41 6.73 -7.23
N ASP A 35 -17.29 6.79 -6.51
CA ASP A 35 -15.94 6.56 -7.03
C ASP A 35 -15.47 5.11 -6.86
N ARG A 36 -16.35 4.20 -6.41
CA ARG A 36 -16.00 2.83 -5.97
C ARG A 36 -14.94 2.80 -4.86
N ASN A 37 -14.82 3.89 -4.09
CA ASN A 37 -13.96 3.97 -2.92
C ASN A 37 -14.80 3.68 -1.67
N TYR A 38 -14.79 2.43 -1.22
CA TYR A 38 -15.60 1.99 -0.09
C TYR A 38 -14.83 2.16 1.23
N PRO A 39 -15.52 2.45 2.35
CA PRO A 39 -14.88 2.51 3.67
C PRO A 39 -14.19 1.19 4.01
N ASN A 40 -12.99 1.29 4.58
CA ASN A 40 -12.18 0.16 5.06
C ASN A 40 -12.12 0.09 6.60
N GLU A 41 -11.37 -0.87 7.13
CA GLU A 41 -11.18 -1.06 8.58
C GLU A 41 -10.72 0.21 9.32
N ALA A 42 -9.87 1.04 8.71
CA ALA A 42 -9.37 2.27 9.34
C ALA A 42 -10.45 3.37 9.35
N ASP A 43 -11.26 3.46 8.31
CA ASP A 43 -12.39 4.39 8.26
C ASP A 43 -13.46 4.03 9.30
N ILE A 44 -13.73 2.73 9.46
CA ILE A 44 -14.69 2.22 10.46
C ILE A 44 -14.16 2.41 11.88
N ALA A 45 -12.86 2.22 12.11
CA ALA A 45 -12.23 2.48 13.41
C ALA A 45 -12.33 3.96 13.82
N ALA A 46 -12.29 4.88 12.85
CA ALA A 46 -12.37 6.32 13.12
C ALA A 46 -13.80 6.81 13.39
N ASP A 47 -14.79 6.35 12.61
CA ASP A 47 -16.19 6.79 12.71
C ASP A 47 -17.17 5.72 12.17
N GLY A 48 -17.25 4.57 12.82
CA GLY A 48 -18.03 3.42 12.35
C GLY A 48 -19.54 3.66 12.28
N GLU A 49 -20.10 4.49 13.17
CA GLU A 49 -21.53 4.81 13.20
C GLU A 49 -22.00 5.47 11.89
N ARG A 50 -21.15 6.32 11.30
CA ARG A 50 -21.42 7.02 10.04
C ARG A 50 -21.64 6.07 8.86
N TYR A 51 -20.96 4.92 8.86
CA TYR A 51 -20.95 3.99 7.73
C TYR A 51 -21.93 2.83 7.89
N VAL A 52 -22.77 2.83 8.95
CA VAL A 52 -23.79 1.81 9.14
C VAL A 52 -24.84 1.89 8.01
N GLY A 53 -24.99 0.80 7.27
CA GLY A 53 -25.84 0.70 6.09
C GLY A 53 -25.09 0.86 4.76
N ASP A 54 -23.83 1.30 4.80
CA ASP A 54 -23.00 1.47 3.62
C ASP A 54 -22.27 0.17 3.22
N ARG A 55 -21.82 0.14 1.97
CA ARG A 55 -20.96 -0.93 1.45
C ARG A 55 -19.54 -0.69 1.91
N VAL A 56 -18.93 -1.70 2.53
CA VAL A 56 -17.58 -1.64 3.10
C VAL A 56 -16.71 -2.77 2.59
N VAL A 57 -15.39 -2.57 2.68
CA VAL A 57 -14.38 -3.55 2.31
C VAL A 57 -13.41 -3.71 3.47
N VAL A 58 -13.47 -4.83 4.18
CA VAL A 58 -12.66 -5.05 5.38
C VAL A 58 -11.71 -6.21 5.17
N GLY A 59 -10.41 -5.96 5.37
CA GLY A 59 -9.38 -7.00 5.38
C GLY A 59 -9.10 -7.48 6.80
N GLY A 60 -8.99 -8.79 7.00
CA GLY A 60 -8.67 -9.34 8.32
C GLY A 60 -8.26 -10.81 8.30
N THR A 61 -7.75 -11.28 9.43
CA THR A 61 -7.41 -12.69 9.66
C THR A 61 -8.52 -13.39 10.43
N VAL A 62 -8.92 -14.58 10.00
CA VAL A 62 -9.97 -15.36 10.69
C VAL A 62 -9.44 -15.86 12.03
N ILE A 63 -10.10 -15.46 13.12
CA ILE A 63 -9.79 -15.92 14.48
C ILE A 63 -10.79 -16.95 14.98
N GLU A 64 -12.02 -16.92 14.47
CA GLU A 64 -13.11 -17.82 14.86
C GLU A 64 -14.02 -18.07 13.65
N THR A 65 -14.62 -19.26 13.54
CA THR A 65 -15.43 -19.66 12.38
C THR A 65 -16.91 -19.87 12.68
N ASP A 66 -17.31 -19.92 13.96
CA ASP A 66 -18.70 -20.05 14.40
C ASP A 66 -18.95 -19.29 15.73
N PRO A 67 -19.37 -18.02 15.69
CA PRO A 67 -19.61 -17.19 14.50
C PRO A 67 -18.31 -16.79 13.80
N LEU A 68 -18.35 -16.60 12.48
CA LEU A 68 -17.18 -16.17 11.71
C LEU A 68 -16.73 -14.78 12.16
N THR A 69 -15.54 -14.72 12.73
CA THR A 69 -14.94 -13.49 13.24
C THR A 69 -13.57 -13.28 12.60
N ILE A 70 -13.39 -12.10 12.02
CA ILE A 70 -12.11 -11.66 11.47
C ILE A 70 -11.52 -10.56 12.36
N GLU A 71 -10.22 -10.63 12.57
CA GLU A 71 -9.45 -9.59 13.24
C GLU A 71 -8.78 -8.72 12.17
N ALA A 72 -9.13 -7.44 12.15
CA ALA A 72 -8.47 -6.44 11.33
C ALA A 72 -7.55 -5.59 12.23
N GLU A 73 -6.39 -5.20 11.71
CA GLU A 73 -5.45 -4.34 12.42
C GLU A 73 -5.30 -3.01 11.66
N PRO A 74 -6.28 -2.09 11.80
CA PRO A 74 -6.23 -0.79 11.12
C PRO A 74 -5.06 0.07 11.61
N ILE A 75 -4.71 -0.07 12.90
CA ILE A 75 -3.56 0.59 13.53
C ILE A 75 -2.69 -0.51 14.16
N PRO A 76 -1.37 -0.52 13.92
CA PRO A 76 -0.47 -1.50 14.54
C PRO A 76 -0.59 -1.50 16.07
N GLY A 77 -0.94 -2.64 16.64
CA GLY A 77 -1.13 -2.85 18.07
C GLY A 77 -2.55 -2.61 18.58
N GLU A 78 -3.50 -2.22 17.72
CA GLU A 78 -4.91 -2.01 18.08
C GLU A 78 -5.83 -2.81 17.15
N PRO A 79 -5.92 -4.14 17.34
CA PRO A 79 -6.79 -4.99 16.53
C PRO A 79 -8.27 -4.75 16.87
N ILE A 80 -9.11 -4.83 15.85
CA ILE A 80 -10.57 -4.72 15.93
C ILE A 80 -11.18 -6.00 15.35
N ALA A 81 -12.08 -6.61 16.11
CA ALA A 81 -12.80 -7.81 15.68
C ALA A 81 -14.11 -7.45 14.96
N PHE A 82 -14.32 -8.06 13.80
CA PHE A 82 -15.53 -7.94 12.99
C PHE A 82 -16.21 -9.30 12.84
N VAL A 83 -17.51 -9.36 13.16
CA VAL A 83 -18.33 -10.54 12.92
C VAL A 83 -18.89 -10.48 11.50
N VAL A 84 -18.66 -11.54 10.74
CA VAL A 84 -19.05 -11.64 9.33
C VAL A 84 -20.23 -12.61 9.19
N GLU A 85 -21.33 -12.11 8.66
CA GLU A 85 -22.56 -12.88 8.43
C GLU A 85 -22.73 -13.22 6.93
N ASP A 86 -23.52 -14.25 6.63
CA ASP A 86 -23.87 -14.69 5.26
C ASP A 86 -22.67 -15.04 4.37
N THR A 87 -21.74 -15.86 4.87
CA THR A 87 -20.64 -16.36 4.03
C THR A 87 -21.02 -17.61 3.24
N ALA A 88 -20.73 -17.58 1.93
CA ALA A 88 -21.00 -18.71 1.03
C ALA A 88 -19.99 -19.87 1.19
N ARG A 89 -18.87 -19.65 1.87
CA ARG A 89 -17.84 -20.64 2.16
C ARG A 89 -17.39 -20.54 3.61
N THR A 90 -16.93 -21.67 4.16
CA THR A 90 -16.39 -21.80 5.52
C THR A 90 -14.87 -21.62 5.46
N PRO A 91 -14.32 -20.46 5.83
CA PRO A 91 -12.87 -20.27 5.91
C PRO A 91 -12.29 -20.99 7.13
N GLU A 92 -10.98 -21.20 7.16
CA GLU A 92 -10.27 -21.80 8.30
C GLU A 92 -9.66 -20.73 9.20
N VAL A 93 -9.46 -21.07 10.48
CA VAL A 93 -8.78 -20.18 11.43
C VAL A 93 -7.34 -19.97 10.96
N GLY A 94 -6.92 -18.70 10.88
CA GLY A 94 -5.64 -18.28 10.35
C GLY A 94 -5.67 -17.82 8.88
N ASP A 95 -6.80 -17.98 8.18
CA ASP A 95 -6.94 -17.48 6.81
C ASP A 95 -7.02 -15.95 6.77
N THR A 96 -6.37 -15.32 5.79
CA THR A 96 -6.54 -13.90 5.49
C THR A 96 -7.65 -13.71 4.46
N LEU A 97 -8.63 -12.88 4.79
CA LEU A 97 -9.81 -12.62 3.97
C LEU A 97 -9.98 -11.13 3.70
N THR A 98 -10.56 -10.79 2.54
CA THR A 98 -11.11 -9.47 2.28
C THR A 98 -12.62 -9.60 2.08
N VAL A 99 -13.38 -9.07 3.01
CA VAL A 99 -14.84 -9.16 3.03
C VAL A 99 -15.43 -7.93 2.35
N TYR A 100 -16.16 -8.16 1.26
CA TYR A 100 -16.98 -7.15 0.60
C TYR A 100 -18.42 -7.31 1.09
N GLY A 101 -18.96 -6.30 1.75
CA GLY A 101 -20.23 -6.43 2.43
C GLY A 101 -20.93 -5.11 2.73
N THR A 102 -22.01 -5.20 3.50
CA THR A 102 -22.70 -4.04 4.07
C THR A 102 -22.49 -4.01 5.57
N LEU A 103 -22.04 -2.88 6.11
CA LEU A 103 -21.87 -2.70 7.56
C LEU A 103 -23.25 -2.61 8.21
N ARG A 104 -23.56 -3.51 9.15
CA ARG A 104 -24.85 -3.58 9.87
C ARG A 104 -24.80 -2.91 11.23
N SER A 105 -23.65 -2.99 11.88
CA SER A 105 -23.27 -2.26 13.07
C SER A 105 -21.76 -2.03 13.02
N GLU A 106 -21.20 -1.24 13.94
CA GLU A 106 -19.76 -0.90 14.03
C GLU A 106 -18.80 -2.10 13.89
N ASN A 107 -19.29 -3.30 14.18
CA ASN A 107 -18.54 -4.55 14.28
C ASN A 107 -19.26 -5.75 13.64
N ARG A 108 -20.32 -5.52 12.84
CA ARG A 108 -21.00 -6.58 12.07
C ARG A 108 -21.08 -6.26 10.60
N ILE A 109 -20.63 -7.19 9.77
CA ILE A 109 -20.60 -7.05 8.32
C ILE A 109 -21.42 -8.18 7.71
N ARG A 110 -22.40 -7.82 6.90
CA ARG A 110 -23.11 -8.80 6.07
C ARG A 110 -22.35 -8.96 4.76
N ALA A 111 -21.72 -10.12 4.55
CA ALA A 111 -20.98 -10.39 3.34
C ALA A 111 -21.93 -10.48 2.13
N ILE A 112 -21.52 -9.87 1.01
CA ILE A 112 -22.17 -10.05 -0.29
C ILE A 112 -21.40 -11.10 -1.09
N GLU A 113 -20.07 -11.05 -1.04
CA GLU A 113 -19.18 -12.11 -1.52
C GLU A 113 -17.76 -11.91 -0.91
N PRO A 114 -17.25 -12.84 -0.09
CA PRO A 114 -15.88 -12.75 0.41
C PRO A 114 -14.89 -13.07 -0.72
N ILE A 115 -14.00 -12.13 -1.03
CA ILE A 115 -12.89 -12.36 -1.97
C ILE A 115 -11.68 -12.73 -1.12
N HIS A 116 -11.21 -13.97 -1.25
CA HIS A 116 -9.89 -14.32 -0.75
C HIS A 116 -8.85 -13.54 -1.54
N ARG A 117 -8.04 -12.76 -0.83
CA ARG A 117 -6.83 -12.17 -1.40
C ARG A 117 -5.65 -12.97 -0.89
N GLU A 118 -4.94 -13.63 -1.79
CA GLU A 118 -3.76 -14.40 -1.39
C GLU A 118 -2.66 -13.43 -0.93
N PRO A 119 -2.09 -13.59 0.28
CA PRO A 119 -1.16 -12.61 0.88
C PRO A 119 0.10 -12.27 0.06
N TRP A 120 0.46 -13.13 -0.89
CA TRP A 120 1.67 -12.97 -1.69
C TRP A 120 1.57 -11.87 -2.76
N GLU A 121 0.37 -11.43 -3.14
CA GLU A 121 0.21 -10.36 -4.15
C GLU A 121 0.82 -9.03 -3.70
N MET A 122 0.63 -8.67 -2.42
CA MET A 122 1.22 -7.46 -1.85
C MET A 122 2.74 -7.58 -1.77
N GLN A 123 3.23 -8.73 -1.30
CA GLN A 123 4.67 -8.98 -1.21
C GLN A 123 5.32 -8.94 -2.60
N TYR A 124 4.67 -9.49 -3.62
CA TYR A 124 5.12 -9.45 -5.00
C TYR A 124 5.19 -8.01 -5.53
N MET A 125 4.15 -7.21 -5.31
CA MET A 125 4.13 -5.80 -5.74
C MET A 125 5.25 -4.99 -5.07
N TYR A 126 5.44 -5.13 -3.76
CA TYR A 126 6.51 -4.43 -3.04
C TYR A 126 7.89 -4.92 -3.47
N LEU A 127 8.09 -6.22 -3.66
CA LEU A 127 9.37 -6.78 -4.11
C LEU A 127 9.73 -6.27 -5.51
N VAL A 128 8.79 -6.31 -6.47
CA VAL A 128 9.01 -5.84 -7.84
C VAL A 128 9.26 -4.32 -7.86
N SER A 129 8.51 -3.55 -7.06
CA SER A 129 8.72 -2.10 -6.93
C SER A 129 10.08 -1.77 -6.30
N PHE A 130 10.49 -2.51 -5.27
CA PHE A 130 11.79 -2.38 -4.63
C PHE A 130 12.93 -2.73 -5.59
N LEU A 131 12.83 -3.85 -6.30
CA LEU A 131 13.82 -4.26 -7.30
C LEU A 131 13.89 -3.25 -8.47
N GLY A 132 12.76 -2.73 -8.92
CA GLY A 132 12.68 -1.67 -9.93
C GLY A 132 13.35 -0.37 -9.45
N GLY A 133 13.05 0.05 -8.21
CA GLY A 133 13.69 1.19 -7.57
C GLY A 133 15.21 0.99 -7.43
N LEU A 134 15.65 -0.18 -6.97
CA LEU A 134 17.06 -0.53 -6.82
C LEU A 134 17.79 -0.61 -8.16
N TRP A 135 17.11 -1.04 -9.23
CA TRP A 135 17.66 -1.05 -10.58
C TRP A 135 17.83 0.37 -11.13
N VAL A 136 16.86 1.26 -10.93
CA VAL A 136 16.98 2.68 -11.31
C VAL A 136 18.09 3.37 -10.51
N LEU A 137 18.13 3.16 -9.18
CA LEU A 137 19.21 3.63 -8.30
C LEU A 137 20.56 3.07 -8.72
N GLY A 138 20.63 1.78 -9.03
CA GLY A 138 21.82 1.10 -9.51
C GLY A 138 22.30 1.68 -10.84
N ARG A 139 21.40 1.96 -11.78
CA ARG A 139 21.73 2.62 -13.06
C ARG A 139 22.22 4.05 -12.85
N LEU A 140 21.62 4.77 -11.91
CA LEU A 140 22.05 6.12 -11.53
C LEU A 140 23.45 6.09 -10.92
N CYS A 141 23.72 5.20 -9.96
CA CYS A 141 25.02 5.06 -9.30
C CYS A 141 26.10 4.43 -10.19
N ASN A 142 25.73 3.57 -11.14
CA ASN A 142 26.68 2.97 -12.09
C ASN A 142 27.11 3.99 -13.16
N GLY A 143 26.22 4.91 -13.53
CA GLY A 143 26.54 6.02 -14.44
C GLY A 143 27.15 7.26 -13.77
N TRP A 144 27.07 7.41 -12.45
CA TRP A 144 27.39 8.67 -11.76
C TRP A 144 28.17 8.44 -10.45
N ARG A 145 29.16 9.28 -10.14
CA ARG A 145 29.95 9.27 -8.90
C ARG A 145 29.60 10.51 -8.09
N PHE A 146 29.23 10.31 -6.83
CA PHE A 146 29.09 11.40 -5.89
C PHE A 146 30.49 11.84 -5.44
N ASP A 147 30.90 13.04 -5.84
CA ASP A 147 32.17 13.63 -5.46
C ASP A 147 31.99 14.50 -4.22
N ARG A 148 32.52 14.02 -3.08
CA ARG A 148 32.34 14.66 -1.77
C ARG A 148 33.11 15.97 -1.63
N GLU A 149 34.17 16.20 -2.42
CA GLU A 149 34.93 17.46 -2.35
C GLU A 149 34.19 18.63 -3.02
N SER A 150 33.40 18.35 -4.05
CA SER A 150 32.63 19.36 -4.78
C SER A 150 31.13 19.34 -4.46
N MET A 151 30.68 18.42 -3.60
CA MET A 151 29.27 18.08 -3.38
C MET A 151 28.49 17.89 -4.69
N SER A 152 29.11 17.29 -5.71
CA SER A 152 28.52 17.19 -7.05
C SER A 152 28.47 15.74 -7.57
N LEU A 153 27.45 15.43 -8.36
CA LEU A 153 27.28 14.14 -9.03
C LEU A 153 27.92 14.20 -10.41
N VAL A 154 29.07 13.55 -10.59
CA VAL A 154 29.82 13.55 -11.85
C VAL A 154 29.51 12.27 -12.63
N PRO A 155 29.14 12.31 -13.92
CA PRO A 155 28.98 11.11 -14.72
C PRO A 155 30.32 10.36 -14.81
N ARG A 156 30.31 9.05 -14.56
CA ARG A 156 31.52 8.22 -14.59
C ARG A 156 31.94 7.95 -16.03
N THR A 157 33.23 8.14 -16.31
CA THR A 157 33.85 7.83 -17.61
C THR A 157 33.97 6.32 -17.87
N ALA A 158 33.87 5.49 -16.82
CA ALA A 158 33.82 4.03 -16.91
C ALA A 158 32.85 3.45 -15.85
N PRO A 159 31.99 2.47 -16.19
CA PRO A 159 31.04 1.86 -15.27
C PRO A 159 31.74 1.08 -14.15
N LEU A 160 31.10 1.01 -12.98
CA LEU A 160 31.62 0.37 -11.77
C LEU A 160 31.57 -1.16 -11.84
N ILE A 161 30.55 -1.69 -12.52
CA ILE A 161 30.38 -3.12 -12.76
C ILE A 161 30.41 -3.33 -14.27
N SER A 162 31.50 -3.93 -14.74
CA SER A 162 31.61 -4.52 -16.07
C SER A 162 31.05 -5.94 -15.99
N VAL A 163 29.77 -6.12 -16.33
CA VAL A 163 29.28 -7.46 -16.71
C VAL A 163 29.90 -7.76 -18.06
N GLY A 164 30.90 -8.63 -18.07
CA GLY A 164 31.88 -8.72 -19.15
C GLY A 164 31.33 -9.07 -20.54
N GLY A 165 31.95 -8.46 -21.54
CA GLY A 165 32.49 -9.18 -22.70
C GLY A 165 31.69 -9.14 -24.00
N ARG A 166 31.96 -8.13 -24.85
CA ARG A 166 32.63 -8.29 -26.14
C ARG A 166 32.94 -6.94 -26.80
#